data_AF-A0A6L7USJ7-F1
#
_entry.id   AF-A0A6L7USJ7-F1
#
_cell.length_a   1.000
_cell.length_b   1.000
_cell.length_c   1.000
_cell.angle_alpha   90.00
_cell.angle_beta   90.00
_cell.angle_gamma   90.00
#
_symmetry.space_group_name_H-M   'P 1'
#
loop_
_entity.id
_entity.type
_entity.pdbx_description
1 polymer ?
#
loop_
_entity_poly.entity_id
_entity_poly.type
_entity_poly.pdbx_seq_one_letter_code
_entity_poly.pdbx_strand_id
1 'polypeptide(L)'
;MRHTTMNVLLLVALALPAAAVGQEREAAQVMTEREAATVLLNDRDSPDVWHAIGLAVELGSRAGRELRTAVIEAGWAEVRREADARAGVGPVGETDPDLLFMLFEAAEALRDPRAIPLMIEALMYGMGANALADLGAAALPAVLAAVNDPGGHPYRVSGGLTALRFMVEDGSLNTRQLGQVRGAAQGRLSGTQGYFFIDDAVRLALALGDPELHRTVERIAADRVYAERLVLDEFPSLAGSHAENTNYVQARARLFLAGGGADIEPTRRRTPPR
;
A
#
# COMPACT_ATOMS: atom_id res chain seq x y z
N MET A 1 28.68 -40.71 -87.77
CA MET A 1 27.86 -39.46 -87.76
C MET A 1 27.06 -39.41 -86.47
N ARG A 2 27.21 -38.29 -85.74
CA ARG A 2 26.24 -37.62 -84.84
C ARG A 2 25.77 -38.41 -83.61
N HIS A 3 26.28 -38.06 -82.42
CA HIS A 3 25.64 -37.18 -81.40
C HIS A 3 24.25 -37.72 -81.00
N THR A 4 23.84 -37.84 -79.73
CA THR A 4 23.49 -36.70 -78.85
C THR A 4 23.13 -37.20 -77.43
N THR A 5 23.61 -36.46 -76.40
CA THR A 5 23.02 -36.15 -75.05
C THR A 5 22.54 -37.26 -74.09
N MET A 6 23.01 -37.40 -72.83
CA MET A 6 23.17 -36.47 -71.68
C MET A 6 21.89 -36.27 -70.84
N ASN A 7 22.06 -36.39 -69.49
CA ASN A 7 21.24 -35.99 -68.33
C ASN A 7 20.98 -37.20 -67.40
N VAL A 8 21.78 -37.48 -66.36
CA VAL A 8 21.96 -36.72 -65.09
C VAL A 8 20.64 -36.24 -64.49
N LEU A 9 20.15 -36.92 -63.46
CA LEU A 9 19.76 -36.23 -62.23
C LEU A 9 19.95 -37.16 -61.02
N LEU A 10 21.05 -36.87 -60.32
CA LEU A 10 21.29 -37.18 -58.91
C LEU A 10 20.21 -36.48 -58.09
N LEU A 11 19.46 -37.19 -57.25
CA LEU A 11 18.78 -36.58 -56.12
C LEU A 11 19.26 -37.30 -54.85
N VAL A 12 20.34 -36.73 -54.34
CA VAL A 12 20.91 -36.99 -53.02
C VAL A 12 19.87 -36.55 -51.99
N ALA A 13 19.23 -37.51 -51.32
CA ALA A 13 18.50 -37.23 -50.10
C ALA A 13 19.54 -37.01 -48.98
N LEU A 14 19.94 -35.75 -48.81
CA LEU A 14 20.67 -35.28 -47.64
C LEU A 14 19.80 -35.55 -46.41
N ALA A 15 20.21 -36.53 -45.62
CA ALA A 15 19.81 -36.65 -44.23
C ALA A 15 20.20 -35.34 -43.54
N LEU A 16 19.21 -34.49 -43.25
CA LEU A 16 19.38 -33.35 -42.36
C LEU A 16 19.77 -33.90 -40.98
N PRO A 17 20.98 -33.64 -40.47
CA PRO A 17 21.25 -33.90 -39.07
C PRO A 17 20.40 -32.91 -38.29
N ALA A 18 19.67 -33.47 -37.32
CA ALA A 18 18.97 -32.77 -36.27
C ALA A 18 19.69 -31.47 -35.90
N ALA A 19 19.05 -30.34 -36.21
CA ALA A 19 19.34 -29.07 -35.57
C ALA A 19 18.85 -29.17 -34.11
N ALA A 20 19.56 -29.98 -33.32
CA ALA A 20 19.60 -29.91 -31.87
C ALA A 20 20.75 -28.96 -31.48
N VAL A 21 20.77 -27.79 -32.11
CA VAL A 21 21.74 -26.73 -31.86
C VAL A 21 20.98 -25.59 -31.19
N GLY A 22 21.17 -25.44 -29.88
CA GLY A 22 21.08 -24.14 -29.22
C GLY A 22 19.68 -23.66 -28.83
N GLN A 23 18.83 -24.51 -28.27
CA GLN A 23 18.07 -24.07 -27.09
C GLN A 23 18.80 -24.59 -25.85
N GLU A 24 20.04 -24.10 -25.67
CA GLU A 24 20.41 -23.73 -24.31
C GLU A 24 19.30 -22.78 -23.89
N ARG A 25 18.34 -23.29 -23.11
CA ARG A 25 17.67 -22.48 -22.11
C ARG A 25 18.83 -21.76 -21.43
N GLU A 26 19.05 -20.51 -21.81
CA GLU A 26 19.74 -19.53 -20.99
C GLU A 26 19.08 -19.72 -19.63
N ALA A 27 19.75 -20.49 -18.76
CA ALA A 27 19.21 -20.86 -17.48
C ALA A 27 19.16 -19.53 -16.76
N ALA A 28 17.99 -18.87 -16.79
CA ALA A 28 17.79 -17.54 -16.27
C ALA A 28 18.50 -17.50 -14.92
N GLN A 29 19.60 -16.77 -14.88
CA GLN A 29 20.56 -16.88 -13.80
C GLN A 29 19.78 -16.47 -12.55
N VAL A 30 19.57 -17.41 -11.63
CA VAL A 30 18.72 -17.16 -10.45
C VAL A 30 19.42 -16.10 -9.63
N MET A 31 18.84 -14.91 -9.61
CA MET A 31 19.37 -13.76 -8.89
C MET A 31 19.49 -14.12 -7.40
N THR A 32 20.69 -13.96 -6.85
CA THR A 32 20.94 -14.14 -5.42
C THR A 32 20.45 -12.94 -4.62
N GLU A 33 20.19 -13.10 -3.32
CA GLU A 33 19.80 -11.98 -2.46
C GLU A 33 20.84 -10.84 -2.43
N ARG A 34 22.13 -11.18 -2.53
CA ARG A 34 23.22 -10.21 -2.54
C ARG A 34 23.25 -9.41 -3.85
N GLU A 35 23.02 -10.07 -4.98
CA GLU A 35 22.89 -9.41 -6.28
C GLU A 35 21.66 -8.50 -6.28
N ALA A 36 20.50 -9.00 -5.82
CA ALA A 36 19.29 -8.21 -5.69
C ALA A 36 19.49 -6.97 -4.81
N ALA A 37 20.15 -7.12 -3.65
CA ALA A 37 20.47 -6.00 -2.78
C ALA A 37 21.41 -4.98 -3.46
N THR A 38 22.37 -5.46 -4.24
CA THR A 38 23.30 -4.60 -4.99
C THR A 38 22.58 -3.80 -6.07
N VAL A 39 21.69 -4.44 -6.83
CA VAL A 39 20.87 -3.79 -7.87
C VAL A 39 19.99 -2.71 -7.25
N LEU A 40 19.25 -3.03 -6.18
CA LEU A 40 18.36 -2.07 -5.50
C LEU A 40 19.09 -0.83 -4.97
N LEU A 41 20.34 -0.98 -4.53
CA LEU A 41 21.11 0.13 -3.96
C LEU A 41 21.85 0.97 -5.00
N ASN A 42 22.24 0.39 -6.14
CA ASN A 42 23.20 1.02 -7.05
C ASN A 42 22.71 1.16 -8.49
N ASP A 43 21.69 0.42 -8.91
CA ASP A 43 21.31 0.29 -10.32
C ASP A 43 19.79 0.28 -10.52
N ARG A 44 19.19 1.43 -10.18
CA ARG A 44 17.73 1.65 -10.27
C ARG A 44 17.19 1.51 -11.68
N ASP A 45 17.90 2.07 -12.66
CA ASP A 45 17.39 2.17 -14.03
C ASP A 45 17.62 0.86 -14.81
N SER A 46 18.28 -0.13 -14.19
CA SER A 46 18.43 -1.45 -14.75
C SER A 46 17.11 -2.21 -14.78
N PRO A 47 16.83 -2.98 -15.84
CA PRO A 47 15.69 -3.90 -15.88
C PRO A 47 15.73 -4.97 -14.77
N ASP A 48 16.90 -5.18 -14.16
CA ASP A 48 17.07 -6.12 -13.04
C ASP A 48 16.44 -5.62 -11.74
N VAL A 49 16.12 -4.33 -11.61
CA VAL A 49 15.48 -3.79 -10.39
C VAL A 49 14.16 -4.49 -10.10
N TRP A 50 13.36 -4.76 -11.14
CA TRP A 50 12.08 -5.43 -11.00
C TRP A 50 12.25 -6.89 -10.56
N HIS A 51 13.29 -7.57 -11.04
CA HIS A 51 13.63 -8.93 -10.60
C HIS A 51 14.08 -8.95 -9.13
N ALA A 52 14.87 -7.95 -8.71
CA ALA A 52 15.30 -7.81 -7.33
C ALA A 52 14.13 -7.54 -6.36
N ILE A 53 13.18 -6.69 -6.76
CA ILE A 53 11.95 -6.45 -6.01
C ILE A 53 11.10 -7.72 -5.95
N GLY A 54 10.91 -8.40 -7.08
CA GLY A 54 10.16 -9.66 -7.16
C GLY A 54 10.72 -10.73 -6.23
N LEU A 55 12.05 -10.88 -6.18
CA LEU A 55 12.73 -11.79 -5.25
C LEU A 55 12.44 -11.41 -3.79
N ALA A 56 12.49 -10.12 -3.44
CA ALA A 56 12.18 -9.66 -2.09
C ALA A 56 10.73 -9.96 -1.68
N VAL A 57 9.76 -9.79 -2.59
CA VAL A 57 8.35 -10.15 -2.38
C VAL A 57 8.20 -11.66 -2.18
N GLU A 58 8.82 -12.48 -3.03
CA GLU A 58 8.76 -13.95 -2.95
C GLU A 58 9.35 -14.49 -1.64
N LEU A 59 10.51 -13.97 -1.23
CA LEU A 59 11.14 -14.35 0.02
C LEU A 59 10.34 -13.84 1.21
N GLY A 60 9.84 -12.60 1.13
CA GLY A 60 9.08 -11.91 2.17
C GLY A 60 9.81 -11.95 3.51
N SER A 61 9.14 -12.44 4.55
CA SER A 61 9.72 -12.59 5.89
C SER A 61 10.88 -13.60 6.00
N ARG A 62 11.29 -14.27 4.92
CA ARG A 62 12.48 -15.14 4.88
C ARG A 62 13.71 -14.45 4.31
N ALA A 63 13.55 -13.27 3.69
CA ALA A 63 14.69 -12.54 3.13
C ALA A 63 15.75 -12.27 4.19
N GLY A 64 17.01 -12.33 3.80
CA GLY A 64 18.16 -11.96 4.60
C GLY A 64 18.20 -10.48 4.94
N ARG A 65 19.02 -10.14 5.94
CA ARG A 65 19.11 -8.77 6.46
C ARG A 65 19.56 -7.74 5.42
N GLU A 66 20.44 -8.16 4.51
CA GLU A 66 21.01 -7.30 3.46
C GLU A 66 19.91 -6.87 2.47
N LEU A 67 19.18 -7.83 1.89
CA LEU A 67 18.08 -7.55 0.98
C LEU A 67 16.97 -6.72 1.64
N ARG A 68 16.61 -7.02 2.89
CA ARG A 68 15.63 -6.19 3.64
C ARG A 68 16.04 -4.74 3.74
N THR A 69 17.31 -4.51 4.07
CA THR A 69 17.85 -3.15 4.20
C THR A 69 17.84 -2.46 2.84
N ALA A 70 18.26 -3.16 1.78
CA ALA A 70 18.27 -2.62 0.43
C ALA A 70 16.89 -2.19 -0.06
N VAL A 71 15.85 -2.99 0.16
CA VAL A 71 14.45 -2.63 -0.18
C VAL A 71 14.00 -1.36 0.56
N ILE A 72 14.27 -1.27 1.87
CA ILE A 72 13.88 -0.11 2.67
C ILE A 72 14.60 1.16 2.19
N GLU A 73 15.90 1.08 1.93
CA GLU A 73 16.69 2.23 1.45
C GLU A 73 16.29 2.65 0.04
N ALA A 74 16.03 1.69 -0.86
CA ALA A 74 15.53 1.96 -2.20
C ALA A 74 14.15 2.64 -2.15
N GLY A 75 13.22 2.16 -1.31
CA GLY A 75 11.92 2.80 -1.12
C GLY A 75 12.05 4.24 -0.61
N TRP A 76 12.92 4.50 0.35
CA TRP A 76 13.18 5.87 0.81
C TRP A 76 13.85 6.75 -0.25
N ALA A 77 14.68 6.19 -1.13
CA ALA A 77 15.25 6.95 -2.24
C ALA A 77 14.15 7.42 -3.20
N GLU A 78 13.18 6.56 -3.53
CA GLU A 78 12.05 6.93 -4.38
C GLU A 78 11.12 7.95 -3.72
N VAL A 79 10.81 7.81 -2.43
CA VAL A 79 10.04 8.83 -1.68
C VAL A 79 10.72 10.20 -1.76
N ARG A 80 12.04 10.27 -1.55
CA ARG A 80 12.78 11.54 -1.63
C ARG A 80 12.73 12.13 -3.03
N ARG A 81 12.92 11.32 -4.07
CA ARG A 81 12.81 11.79 -5.47
C ARG A 81 11.44 12.36 -5.78
N GLU A 82 10.37 11.71 -5.32
CA GLU A 82 9.02 12.22 -5.53
C GLU A 82 8.78 13.54 -4.78
N ALA A 83 9.28 13.66 -3.55
CA ALA A 83 9.24 14.92 -2.83
C ALA A 83 10.01 16.03 -3.57
N ASP A 84 11.21 15.74 -4.07
CA ASP A 84 12.03 16.68 -4.84
C ASP A 84 11.36 17.09 -6.16
N ALA A 85 10.73 16.13 -6.85
CA ALA A 85 9.99 16.38 -8.09
C ALA A 85 8.76 17.28 -7.84
N ARG A 86 7.99 17.02 -6.78
CA ARG A 86 6.86 17.86 -6.37
C ARG A 86 7.30 19.27 -5.95
N ALA A 87 8.49 19.40 -5.37
CA ALA A 87 9.09 20.68 -5.01
C ALA A 87 9.72 21.44 -6.19
N GLY A 88 9.79 20.84 -7.38
CA GLY A 88 10.45 21.42 -8.55
C GLY A 88 11.98 21.52 -8.44
N VAL A 89 12.57 20.80 -7.49
CA VAL A 89 14.03 20.73 -7.26
C VAL A 89 14.65 19.55 -8.02
N GLY A 90 13.85 18.53 -8.32
CA GLY A 90 14.25 17.36 -9.09
C GLY A 90 13.85 17.42 -10.58
N PRO A 91 14.45 16.56 -11.42
CA PRO A 91 14.06 16.41 -12.81
C PRO A 91 12.60 15.96 -12.92
N VAL A 92 11.83 16.68 -13.73
CA VAL A 92 10.40 16.41 -13.98
C VAL A 92 10.29 15.17 -14.85
N GLY A 93 9.54 14.16 -14.39
CA GLY A 93 9.25 12.93 -15.15
C GLY A 93 10.19 11.75 -14.90
N GLU A 94 11.14 11.86 -13.96
CA GLU A 94 12.06 10.75 -13.61
C GLU A 94 11.58 9.88 -12.44
N THR A 95 10.38 10.14 -11.90
CA THR A 95 9.75 9.27 -10.92
C THR A 95 8.90 8.24 -11.65
N ASP A 96 9.28 6.98 -11.51
CA ASP A 96 8.44 5.87 -11.93
C ASP A 96 7.50 5.53 -10.75
N PRO A 97 6.20 5.89 -10.84
CA PRO A 97 5.26 5.61 -9.76
C PRO A 97 5.14 4.11 -9.49
N ASP A 98 5.21 3.27 -10.52
CA ASP A 98 5.07 1.82 -10.39
C ASP A 98 6.23 1.24 -9.58
N LEU A 99 7.43 1.80 -9.73
CA LEU A 99 8.60 1.38 -8.96
C LEU A 99 8.41 1.65 -7.47
N LEU A 100 7.93 2.84 -7.12
CA LEU A 100 7.65 3.20 -5.72
C LEU A 100 6.57 2.28 -5.12
N PHE A 101 5.48 2.02 -5.85
CA PHE A 101 4.44 1.10 -5.41
C PHE A 101 4.99 -0.31 -5.16
N MET A 102 5.80 -0.82 -6.07
CA MET A 102 6.39 -2.17 -5.94
C MET A 102 7.42 -2.26 -4.81
N LEU A 103 8.17 -1.19 -4.52
CA LEU A 103 9.07 -1.12 -3.36
C LEU A 103 8.31 -1.11 -2.04
N PHE A 104 7.17 -0.40 -1.97
CA PHE A 104 6.29 -0.48 -0.82
C PHE A 104 5.71 -1.89 -0.66
N GLU A 105 5.23 -2.53 -1.72
CA GLU A 105 4.75 -3.92 -1.68
C GLU A 105 5.85 -4.89 -1.16
N ALA A 106 7.08 -4.74 -1.65
CA ALA A 106 8.21 -5.51 -1.13
C ALA A 106 8.43 -5.23 0.36
N ALA A 107 8.47 -3.96 0.79
CA ALA A 107 8.62 -3.61 2.20
C ALA A 107 7.52 -4.22 3.09
N GLU A 108 6.27 -4.24 2.61
CA GLU A 108 5.15 -4.92 3.26
C GLU A 108 5.39 -6.43 3.39
N ALA A 109 5.78 -7.10 2.30
CA ALA A 109 6.04 -8.54 2.26
C ALA A 109 7.16 -8.97 3.21
N LEU A 110 8.17 -8.12 3.43
CA LEU A 110 9.28 -8.39 4.34
C LEU A 110 8.84 -8.55 5.80
N ARG A 111 7.74 -7.88 6.22
CA ARG A 111 7.29 -7.83 7.63
C ARG A 111 8.41 -7.44 8.59
N ASP A 112 9.28 -6.51 8.18
CA ASP A 112 10.39 -6.02 8.98
C ASP A 112 9.94 -4.78 9.78
N PRO A 113 9.99 -4.79 11.13
CA PRO A 113 9.67 -3.61 11.92
C PRO A 113 10.49 -2.36 11.56
N ARG A 114 11.70 -2.53 10.99
CA ARG A 114 12.52 -1.40 10.51
C ARG A 114 11.88 -0.65 9.34
N ALA A 115 10.96 -1.28 8.61
CA ALA A 115 10.23 -0.68 7.51
C ALA A 115 9.00 0.13 7.99
N ILE A 116 8.63 0.10 9.28
CA ILE A 116 7.46 0.84 9.79
C ILE A 116 7.47 2.32 9.37
N PRO A 117 8.57 3.09 9.49
CA PRO A 117 8.58 4.48 9.05
C PRO A 117 8.25 4.64 7.56
N LEU A 118 8.76 3.74 6.71
CA LEU A 118 8.47 3.74 5.27
C LEU A 118 7.01 3.37 4.99
N MET A 119 6.45 2.41 5.72
CA MET A 119 5.03 2.03 5.60
C MET A 119 4.10 3.15 6.05
N ILE A 120 4.48 3.95 7.05
CA ILE A 120 3.74 5.17 7.42
C ILE A 120 3.75 6.17 6.27
N GLU A 121 4.85 6.28 5.54
CA GLU A 121 4.88 7.11 4.33
C GLU A 121 3.97 6.53 3.24
N ALA A 122 3.99 5.21 3.03
CA ALA A 122 3.15 4.51 2.07
C ALA A 122 1.63 4.77 2.26
N LEU A 123 1.19 5.10 3.49
CA LEU A 123 -0.21 5.46 3.76
C LEU A 123 -0.68 6.63 2.90
N MET A 124 0.19 7.59 2.55
CA MET A 124 -0.24 8.72 1.71
C MET A 124 -0.60 8.32 0.28
N TYR A 125 -0.17 7.13 -0.13
CA TYR A 125 -0.42 6.52 -1.43
C TYR A 125 -1.53 5.46 -1.37
N GLY A 126 -2.25 5.36 -0.25
CA GLY A 126 -3.29 4.37 -0.05
C GLY A 126 -2.77 2.95 0.25
N MET A 127 -1.50 2.80 0.62
CA MET A 127 -0.86 1.53 0.92
C MET A 127 -0.42 1.42 2.38
N GLY A 128 0.18 0.31 2.80
CA GLY A 128 0.78 0.14 4.13
C GLY A 128 -0.17 -0.28 5.25
N ALA A 129 -1.48 0.00 5.15
CA ALA A 129 -2.41 -0.23 6.27
C ALA A 129 -2.50 -1.71 6.70
N ASN A 130 -2.53 -2.64 5.73
CA ASN A 130 -2.53 -4.09 6.03
C ASN A 130 -1.21 -4.53 6.68
N ALA A 131 -0.06 -4.10 6.14
CA ALA A 131 1.24 -4.48 6.68
C ALA A 131 1.52 -3.88 8.07
N LEU A 132 1.08 -2.64 8.31
CA LEU A 132 1.13 -2.03 9.63
C LEU A 132 0.27 -2.83 10.63
N ALA A 133 -0.91 -3.27 10.22
CA ALA A 133 -1.75 -4.13 11.06
C ALA A 133 -1.13 -5.52 11.30
N ASP A 134 -0.49 -6.14 10.30
CA ASP A 134 0.27 -7.38 10.44
C ASP A 134 1.41 -7.25 11.48
N LEU A 135 2.03 -6.07 11.59
CA LEU A 135 3.05 -5.76 12.58
C LEU A 135 2.45 -5.42 13.97
N GLY A 136 1.14 -5.20 14.05
CA GLY A 136 0.36 -5.05 15.27
C GLY A 136 0.94 -4.06 16.27
N ALA A 137 1.17 -4.54 17.50
CA ALA A 137 1.67 -3.73 18.61
C ALA A 137 2.99 -2.99 18.32
N ALA A 138 3.85 -3.52 17.43
CA ALA A 138 5.11 -2.88 17.07
C ALA A 138 4.91 -1.60 16.25
N ALA A 139 3.90 -1.59 15.37
CA ALA A 139 3.58 -0.45 14.51
C ALA A 139 2.68 0.59 15.20
N LEU A 140 1.92 0.18 16.23
CA LEU A 140 0.92 1.02 16.89
C LEU A 140 1.43 2.44 17.27
N PRO A 141 2.60 2.64 17.88
CA PRO A 141 3.04 3.99 18.24
C PRO A 141 3.21 4.92 17.03
N ALA A 142 3.74 4.40 15.92
CA ALA A 142 3.95 5.16 14.70
C ALA A 142 2.61 5.46 13.99
N VAL A 143 1.68 4.50 13.99
CA VAL A 143 0.33 4.69 13.44
C VAL A 143 -0.43 5.74 14.26
N LEU A 144 -0.38 5.68 15.59
CA LEU A 144 -1.01 6.68 16.45
C LEU A 144 -0.39 8.08 16.24
N ALA A 145 0.91 8.17 16.04
CA ALA A 145 1.55 9.45 15.72
C ALA A 145 1.04 10.02 14.39
N ALA A 146 0.93 9.18 13.35
CA ALA A 146 0.38 9.58 12.06
C ALA A 146 -1.08 10.02 12.15
N VAL A 147 -1.92 9.29 12.90
CA VAL A 147 -3.34 9.62 13.08
C VAL A 147 -3.56 10.87 13.92
N ASN A 148 -2.67 11.20 14.86
CA ASN A 148 -2.82 12.36 15.73
C ASN A 148 -2.11 13.62 15.21
N ASP A 149 -1.44 13.56 14.07
CA ASP A 149 -0.80 14.73 13.46
C ASP A 149 -1.86 15.68 12.88
N PRO A 150 -2.01 16.91 13.43
CA PRO A 150 -2.98 17.88 12.93
C PRO A 150 -2.56 18.51 11.59
N GLY A 151 -1.26 18.49 11.25
CA GLY A 151 -0.72 18.98 9.98
C GLY A 151 -0.37 17.88 8.99
N GLY A 152 -0.68 16.63 9.33
CA GLY A 152 -0.34 15.46 8.54
C GLY A 152 -1.08 15.40 7.21
N HIS A 153 -0.49 14.69 6.24
CA HIS A 153 -1.13 14.48 4.95
C HIS A 153 -2.49 13.75 5.12
N PRO A 154 -3.57 14.22 4.49
CA PRO A 154 -4.90 13.61 4.49
C PRO A 154 -4.92 12.07 4.40
N TYR A 155 -4.35 11.52 3.31
CA TYR A 155 -4.28 10.08 3.10
C TYR A 155 -3.47 9.33 4.16
N ARG A 156 -2.45 9.97 4.74
CA ARG A 156 -1.66 9.34 5.82
C ARG A 156 -2.50 9.14 7.08
N VAL A 157 -3.29 10.14 7.46
CA VAL A 157 -4.20 10.04 8.62
C VAL A 157 -5.31 9.00 8.35
N SER A 158 -5.94 9.05 7.17
CA SER A 158 -6.98 8.10 6.74
C SER A 158 -6.47 6.65 6.71
N GLY A 159 -5.32 6.41 6.07
CA GLY A 159 -4.66 5.11 6.05
C GLY A 159 -4.23 4.65 7.45
N GLY A 160 -3.84 5.58 8.33
CA GLY A 160 -3.54 5.29 9.73
C GLY A 160 -4.77 4.84 10.52
N LEU A 161 -5.91 5.51 10.37
CA LEU A 161 -7.19 5.12 10.98
C LEU A 161 -7.62 3.73 10.49
N THR A 162 -7.44 3.45 9.21
CA THR A 162 -7.66 2.11 8.63
C THR A 162 -6.75 1.06 9.27
N ALA A 163 -5.45 1.33 9.41
CA ALA A 163 -4.51 0.42 10.05
C ALA A 163 -4.90 0.14 11.52
N LEU A 164 -5.31 1.17 12.27
CA LEU A 164 -5.82 0.98 13.64
C LEU A 164 -7.07 0.10 13.68
N ARG A 165 -8.00 0.27 12.72
CA ARG A 165 -9.20 -0.57 12.63
C ARG A 165 -8.81 -2.04 12.43
N PHE A 166 -7.91 -2.30 11.49
CA PHE A 166 -7.40 -3.64 11.24
C PHE A 166 -6.72 -4.25 12.47
N MET A 167 -5.91 -3.49 13.21
CA MET A 167 -5.28 -3.97 14.45
C MET A 167 -6.32 -4.37 15.51
N VAL A 168 -7.44 -3.64 15.61
CA VAL A 168 -8.56 -3.92 16.51
C VAL A 168 -9.30 -5.17 16.06
N GLU A 169 -9.66 -5.27 14.78
CA GLU A 169 -10.36 -6.43 14.20
C GLU A 169 -9.56 -7.73 14.30
N ASP A 170 -8.23 -7.64 14.18
CA ASP A 170 -7.31 -8.77 14.34
C ASP A 170 -7.11 -9.19 15.81
N GLY A 171 -7.61 -8.41 16.78
CA GLY A 171 -7.45 -8.69 18.21
C GLY A 171 -5.99 -8.59 18.68
N SER A 172 -5.14 -7.87 17.96
CA SER A 172 -3.69 -7.79 18.20
C SER A 172 -3.29 -6.87 19.37
N LEU A 173 -4.26 -6.12 19.93
CA LEU A 173 -4.03 -5.05 20.90
C LEU A 173 -4.50 -5.44 22.30
N ASN A 174 -3.71 -5.09 23.30
CA ASN A 174 -4.12 -5.22 24.71
C ASN A 174 -5.06 -4.07 25.15
N THR A 175 -5.64 -4.18 26.35
CA THR A 175 -6.58 -3.19 26.90
C THR A 175 -6.02 -1.76 26.94
N ARG A 176 -4.74 -1.60 27.28
CA ARG A 176 -4.09 -0.27 27.33
C ARG A 176 -4.00 0.33 25.93
N GLN A 177 -3.58 -0.48 24.96
CA GLN A 177 -3.45 -0.07 23.56
C GLN A 177 -4.81 0.27 22.95
N LEU A 178 -5.84 -0.54 23.22
CA LEU A 178 -7.23 -0.24 22.83
C LEU A 178 -7.70 1.10 23.40
N GLY A 179 -7.31 1.44 24.63
CA GLY A 179 -7.58 2.76 25.21
C GLY A 179 -6.94 3.92 24.42
N GLN A 180 -5.72 3.73 23.88
CA GLN A 180 -5.06 4.74 23.03
C GLN A 180 -5.77 4.88 21.68
N VAL A 181 -6.18 3.76 21.08
CA VAL A 181 -6.93 3.75 19.82
C VAL A 181 -8.31 4.40 19.97
N ARG A 182 -9.00 4.14 21.09
CA ARG A 182 -10.24 4.85 21.45
C ARG A 182 -10.03 6.35 21.51
N GLY A 183 -8.95 6.81 22.15
CA GLY A 183 -8.62 8.23 22.23
C GLY A 183 -8.41 8.87 20.85
N ALA A 184 -7.72 8.18 19.95
CA ALA A 184 -7.52 8.65 18.58
C ALA A 184 -8.85 8.74 17.79
N ALA A 185 -9.71 7.72 17.89
CA ALA A 185 -11.03 7.72 17.27
C ALA A 185 -11.91 8.85 17.83
N GLN A 186 -11.93 9.03 19.15
CA GLN A 186 -12.66 10.12 19.80
C GLN A 186 -12.17 11.49 19.34
N GLY A 187 -10.85 11.68 19.25
CA GLY A 187 -10.24 12.90 18.74
C GLY A 187 -10.72 13.23 17.32
N ARG A 188 -10.76 12.24 16.43
CA ARG A 188 -11.21 12.41 15.03
C ARG A 188 -12.72 12.48 14.85
N LEU A 189 -13.50 12.05 15.84
CA LEU A 189 -14.96 12.25 15.89
C LEU A 189 -15.36 13.47 16.75
N SER A 190 -14.39 14.34 17.03
CA SER A 190 -14.58 15.57 17.79
C SER A 190 -14.01 16.77 17.03
N GLY A 191 -14.68 17.92 17.19
CA GLY A 191 -14.32 19.14 16.47
C GLY A 191 -14.56 19.04 14.97
N THR A 192 -14.15 20.09 14.25
CA THR A 192 -14.32 20.18 12.80
C THR A 192 -13.15 19.49 12.10
N GLN A 193 -13.45 18.59 11.16
CA GLN A 193 -12.52 17.67 10.50
C GLN A 193 -12.94 17.47 9.05
N GLY A 194 -12.00 17.10 8.18
CA GLY A 194 -12.32 16.68 6.83
C GLY A 194 -13.24 15.45 6.79
N TYR A 195 -14.17 15.41 5.83
CA TYR A 195 -15.26 14.41 5.82
C TYR A 195 -14.75 12.97 5.67
N PHE A 196 -13.62 12.81 4.97
CA PHE A 196 -12.95 11.52 4.78
C PHE A 196 -12.32 10.99 6.08
N PHE A 197 -11.79 11.86 6.97
CA PHE A 197 -11.33 11.43 8.30
C PHE A 197 -12.48 10.92 9.16
N ILE A 198 -13.64 11.57 9.05
CA ILE A 198 -14.84 11.19 9.82
C ILE A 198 -15.31 9.81 9.37
N ASP A 199 -15.33 9.53 8.06
CA ASP A 199 -15.71 8.21 7.54
C ASP A 199 -14.87 7.07 8.14
N ASP A 200 -13.54 7.20 8.09
CA ASP A 200 -12.63 6.18 8.63
C ASP A 200 -12.70 6.09 10.16
N ALA A 201 -12.86 7.23 10.85
CA ALA A 201 -13.02 7.26 12.30
C ALA A 201 -14.33 6.62 12.76
N VAL A 202 -15.42 6.74 11.98
CA VAL A 202 -16.69 6.04 12.23
C VAL A 202 -16.48 4.53 12.14
N ARG A 203 -15.78 4.05 11.10
CA ARG A 203 -15.50 2.60 10.95
C ARG A 203 -14.66 2.07 12.11
N LEU A 204 -13.63 2.81 12.50
CA LEU A 204 -12.81 2.47 13.68
C LEU A 204 -13.62 2.46 14.97
N ALA A 205 -14.47 3.46 15.18
CA ALA A 205 -15.35 3.56 16.35
C ALA A 205 -16.27 2.35 16.49
N LEU A 206 -16.86 1.89 15.38
CA LEU A 206 -17.72 0.71 15.37
C LEU A 206 -16.92 -0.58 15.60
N ALA A 207 -15.74 -0.73 15.00
CA ALA A 207 -14.86 -1.88 15.22
C ALA A 207 -14.39 -1.99 16.67
N LEU A 208 -14.18 -0.87 17.36
CA LEU A 208 -13.83 -0.84 18.79
C LEU A 208 -14.94 -1.36 19.71
N GLY A 209 -16.21 -1.35 19.26
CA GLY A 209 -17.35 -1.76 20.08
C GLY A 209 -17.58 -0.89 21.32
N ASP A 210 -17.05 0.34 21.34
CA ASP A 210 -17.15 1.22 22.50
C ASP A 210 -18.53 1.91 22.57
N PRO A 211 -19.28 1.81 23.70
CA PRO A 211 -20.65 2.36 23.77
C PRO A 211 -20.74 3.89 23.65
N GLU A 212 -19.68 4.64 23.97
CA GLU A 212 -19.69 6.10 23.82
C GLU A 212 -19.40 6.51 22.38
N LEU A 213 -18.42 5.86 21.75
CA LEU A 213 -18.16 6.05 20.33
C LEU A 213 -19.36 5.62 19.49
N HIS A 214 -20.01 4.50 19.81
CA HIS A 214 -21.22 4.03 19.14
C HIS A 214 -22.34 5.10 19.18
N ARG A 215 -22.65 5.65 20.36
CA ARG A 215 -23.62 6.75 20.50
C ARG A 215 -23.24 7.99 19.72
N THR A 216 -21.94 8.26 19.59
CA THR A 216 -21.44 9.36 18.76
C THR A 216 -21.75 9.11 17.28
N VAL A 217 -21.53 7.89 16.78
CA VAL A 217 -21.88 7.50 15.40
C VAL A 217 -23.40 7.55 15.18
N GLU A 218 -24.21 7.07 16.11
CA GLU A 218 -25.68 7.20 16.06
C GLU A 218 -26.13 8.67 15.95
N ARG A 219 -25.48 9.55 16.73
CA ARG A 219 -25.76 10.98 16.67
C ARG A 219 -25.37 11.58 15.33
N ILE A 220 -24.23 11.20 14.73
CA ILE A 220 -23.86 11.62 13.37
C ILE A 220 -24.95 11.19 12.37
N ALA A 221 -25.41 9.94 12.46
CA ALA A 221 -26.42 9.40 11.57
C ALA A 221 -27.79 10.10 11.69
N ALA A 222 -28.18 10.54 12.89
CA ALA A 222 -29.52 11.06 13.18
C ALA A 222 -29.61 12.61 13.24
N ASP A 223 -28.58 13.29 13.73
CA ASP A 223 -28.57 14.73 13.96
C ASP A 223 -27.72 15.44 12.91
N ARG A 224 -28.40 16.09 11.96
CA ARG A 224 -27.76 16.86 10.89
C ARG A 224 -26.92 18.01 11.44
N VAL A 225 -27.39 18.73 12.44
CA VAL A 225 -26.66 19.88 13.02
C VAL A 225 -25.39 19.39 13.72
N TYR A 226 -25.44 18.21 14.33
CA TYR A 226 -24.23 17.58 14.85
C TYR A 226 -23.24 17.22 13.74
N ALA A 227 -23.70 16.57 12.67
CA ALA A 227 -22.85 16.22 11.53
C ALA A 227 -22.24 17.45 10.84
N GLU A 228 -23.01 18.51 10.61
CA GLU A 228 -22.54 19.77 10.00
C GLU A 228 -21.41 20.41 10.82
N ARG A 229 -21.49 20.38 12.15
CA ARG A 229 -20.42 20.91 13.01
C ARG A 229 -19.12 20.12 12.95
N LEU A 230 -19.19 18.83 12.63
CA LEU A 230 -18.01 17.99 12.48
C LEU A 230 -17.35 18.17 11.12
N VAL A 231 -18.11 18.49 10.07
CA VAL A 231 -17.56 18.55 8.70
C VAL A 231 -16.87 19.88 8.45
N LEU A 232 -15.61 19.83 8.04
CA LEU A 232 -14.89 20.98 7.53
C LEU A 232 -15.40 21.34 6.13
N ASP A 233 -15.60 22.63 5.88
CA ASP A 233 -15.79 23.13 4.52
C ASP A 233 -14.44 23.19 3.79
N GLU A 234 -14.03 22.05 3.24
CA GLU A 234 -12.74 21.90 2.53
C GLU A 234 -12.70 22.67 1.20
N PHE A 235 -13.87 22.91 0.60
CA PHE A 235 -13.99 23.55 -0.72
C PHE A 235 -15.06 24.64 -0.66
N PRO A 236 -14.80 25.75 0.06
CA PRO A 236 -15.79 26.81 0.26
C PRO A 236 -16.13 27.56 -1.04
N SER A 237 -15.26 27.44 -2.05
CA SER A 237 -15.48 27.99 -3.40
C SER A 237 -16.45 27.15 -4.25
N LEU A 238 -16.74 25.92 -3.84
CA LEU A 238 -17.69 25.03 -4.52
C LEU A 238 -19.03 25.07 -3.79
N ALA A 239 -20.00 25.78 -4.37
CA ALA A 239 -21.34 25.87 -3.80
C ALA A 239 -21.94 24.47 -3.59
N GLY A 240 -22.40 24.17 -2.37
CA GLY A 240 -23.04 22.89 -2.02
C GLY A 240 -22.10 21.84 -1.43
N SER A 241 -20.78 22.03 -1.51
CA SER A 241 -19.78 21.04 -1.05
C SER A 241 -19.96 20.65 0.42
N HIS A 242 -20.18 21.62 1.32
CA HIS A 242 -20.37 21.34 2.75
C HIS A 242 -21.65 20.52 3.04
N ALA A 243 -22.75 20.82 2.35
CA ALA A 243 -24.00 20.08 2.52
C ALA A 243 -23.89 18.65 1.96
N GLU A 244 -23.19 18.47 0.84
CA GLU A 244 -22.88 17.17 0.24
C GLU A 244 -21.99 16.34 1.16
N ASN A 245 -20.89 16.90 1.68
CA ASN A 245 -20.00 16.25 2.63
C ASN A 245 -20.71 15.85 3.93
N THR A 246 -21.59 16.71 4.44
CA THR A 246 -22.47 16.39 5.58
C THR A 246 -23.38 15.21 5.26
N ASN A 247 -24.08 15.26 4.12
CA ASN A 247 -24.97 14.17 3.69
C ASN A 247 -24.22 12.86 3.54
N TYR A 248 -23.01 12.91 2.96
CA TYR A 248 -22.11 11.77 2.82
C TYR A 248 -21.80 11.16 4.18
N VAL A 249 -21.28 11.94 5.14
CA VAL A 249 -20.96 11.47 6.49
C VAL A 249 -22.17 10.84 7.20
N GLN A 250 -23.36 11.45 7.09
CA GLN A 250 -24.57 10.87 7.68
C GLN A 250 -24.97 9.55 7.00
N ALA A 251 -24.92 9.48 5.67
CA ALA A 251 -25.26 8.28 4.91
C ALA A 251 -24.32 7.13 5.25
N ARG A 252 -23.02 7.42 5.39
CA ARG A 252 -21.99 6.45 5.78
C ARG A 252 -22.18 5.95 7.20
N ALA A 253 -22.43 6.84 8.16
CA ALA A 253 -22.74 6.44 9.54
C ALA A 253 -23.95 5.51 9.60
N ARG A 254 -25.04 5.81 8.87
CA ARG A 254 -26.23 4.94 8.77
C ARG A 254 -25.89 3.58 8.16
N LEU A 255 -25.13 3.59 7.06
CA LEU A 255 -24.73 2.37 6.37
C LEU A 255 -23.95 1.43 7.30
N PHE A 256 -22.95 1.96 8.01
CA PHE A 256 -22.11 1.15 8.88
C PHE A 256 -22.83 0.68 10.16
N LEU A 257 -23.70 1.52 10.75
CA LEU A 257 -24.54 1.10 11.87
C LEU A 257 -25.48 -0.05 11.49
N ALA A 258 -25.94 -0.10 10.23
CA ALA A 258 -26.75 -1.18 9.71
C ALA A 258 -25.95 -2.46 9.38
N GLY A 259 -24.64 -2.48 9.65
CA GLY A 259 -23.74 -3.59 9.31
C GLY A 259 -23.35 -3.65 7.83
N GLY A 260 -23.66 -2.61 7.05
CA GLY A 260 -23.24 -2.49 5.65
C GLY A 260 -21.79 -2.00 5.51
N GLY A 261 -21.29 -1.92 4.27
CA GLY A 261 -19.98 -1.36 3.96
C GLY A 261 -18.78 -2.27 4.21
N ALA A 262 -19.03 -3.58 4.33
CA ALA A 262 -17.98 -4.61 4.28
C ALA A 262 -17.33 -4.71 2.88
N ASP A 263 -18.06 -4.33 1.85
CA ASP A 263 -17.66 -4.26 0.44
C ASP A 263 -16.96 -2.95 0.06
N ILE A 264 -16.88 -2.00 0.99
CA ILE A 264 -16.27 -0.71 0.73
C ILE A 264 -14.82 -0.76 1.18
N GLU A 265 -13.90 -0.65 0.22
CA GLU A 265 -12.47 -0.55 0.48
C GLU A 265 -12.16 0.57 1.52
N PRO A 266 -11.02 0.50 2.23
CA PRO A 266 -10.06 -0.60 2.24
C PRO A 266 -10.59 -1.82 3.03
N THR A 267 -10.40 -3.03 2.50
CA THR A 267 -10.73 -4.30 3.17
C THR A 267 -9.49 -4.95 3.79
N ARG A 268 -9.67 -5.65 4.92
CA ARG A 268 -8.58 -6.38 5.58
C ARG A 268 -8.21 -7.59 4.72
N ARG A 269 -7.02 -7.57 4.12
CA ARG A 269 -6.48 -8.73 3.40
C ARG A 269 -5.91 -9.70 4.43
N ARG A 270 -6.67 -10.73 4.79
CA ARG A 270 -6.14 -11.81 5.65
C ARG A 270 -5.05 -12.55 4.87
N THR A 271 -3.80 -12.35 5.24
CA THR A 271 -2.75 -13.26 4.77
C THR A 271 -3.04 -14.64 5.39
N PRO A 272 -3.11 -15.72 4.60
CA PRO A 272 -3.33 -17.04 5.16
C PRO A 272 -2.24 -17.33 6.22
N PRO A 273 -2.60 -17.92 7.38
CA PRO A 273 -1.60 -18.41 8.32
C PRO A 273 -0.72 -19.42 7.58
N ARG A 274 0.60 -19.23 7.66
CA ARG A 274 1.57 -20.21 7.18
C ARG A 274 1.76 -21.31 8.22
#